data_AF-A0A848FZP3-F1
#
_entry.id   AF-A0A848FZP3-F1
#
_cell.length_a   1.000
_cell.length_b   1.000
_cell.length_c   1.000
_cell.angle_alpha   90.00
_cell.angle_beta   90.00
_cell.angle_gamma   90.00
#
_symmetry.space_group_name_H-M   'P 1'
#
loop_
_entity.id
_entity.type
_entity.pdbx_description
1 polymer ?
#
loop_
_entity_poly.entity_id
_entity_poly.type
_entity_poly.pdbx_seq_one_letter_code
_entity_poly.pdbx_strand_id
1 'polypeptide(L)'
;MNTTTKAWTTTPLVALVSAGLPALYPPSVQAAASMSPEQAAHAAFPEADRFDARSLRLSSEQLHGLDAVAPVRQRGEVRLFEAWAGSRLLGTLYIDDVIGKVEWVTYALALGADGSVRSLEILEYRETHGFEVRTPSWRRQFSGRRVDTPFRFGEDIKNISGATLSCAHLTAGVQRLMALHTQLAKTSAR
;
A
#
# COMPACT_ATOMS: atom_id res chain seq x y z
N MET A 1 -64.45 -25.32 -68.40
CA MET A 1 -63.59 -25.47 -69.58
C MET A 1 -62.81 -24.15 -69.62
N ASN A 2 -61.51 -24.03 -69.31
CA ASN A 2 -60.36 -24.65 -69.96
C ASN A 2 -59.14 -24.62 -68.99
N THR A 3 -58.37 -25.71 -68.98
CA THR A 3 -57.04 -25.86 -68.37
C THR A 3 -55.98 -24.99 -69.06
N THR A 4 -54.99 -24.42 -68.35
CA THR A 4 -53.63 -24.14 -68.90
C THR A 4 -52.57 -23.89 -67.79
N THR A 5 -51.72 -24.91 -67.63
CA THR A 5 -50.27 -25.00 -67.32
C THR A 5 -49.52 -24.11 -66.32
N LYS A 6 -48.71 -24.82 -65.51
CA LYS A 6 -47.56 -24.37 -64.70
C LYS A 6 -46.45 -23.71 -65.53
N ALA A 7 -45.80 -22.70 -64.94
CA ALA A 7 -44.46 -22.27 -65.27
C ALA A 7 -43.58 -22.32 -64.00
N TRP A 8 -42.43 -22.95 -64.08
CA TRP A 8 -41.40 -22.93 -63.04
C TRP A 8 -40.46 -21.75 -63.30
N THR A 9 -40.18 -20.96 -62.26
CA THR A 9 -39.26 -19.82 -62.33
C THR A 9 -38.06 -20.09 -61.44
N THR A 10 -36.90 -20.21 -62.06
CA THR A 10 -35.58 -20.35 -61.42
C THR A 10 -35.23 -19.04 -60.73
N THR A 11 -35.01 -19.07 -59.41
CA THR A 11 -34.58 -17.89 -58.64
C THR A 11 -33.04 -17.90 -58.52
N PRO A 12 -32.32 -16.82 -58.87
CA PRO A 12 -30.88 -16.73 -58.66
C PRO A 12 -30.54 -16.42 -57.19
N LEU A 13 -29.42 -16.98 -56.71
CA LEU A 13 -28.89 -16.79 -55.36
C LEU A 13 -28.66 -15.30 -55.04
N VAL A 14 -29.22 -14.86 -53.91
CA VAL A 14 -28.95 -13.55 -53.30
C VAL A 14 -27.62 -13.61 -52.53
N ALA A 15 -26.81 -12.56 -52.72
CA ALA A 15 -25.49 -12.36 -52.16
C ALA A 15 -25.44 -12.46 -50.62
N LEU A 16 -24.38 -13.09 -50.12
CA LEU A 16 -24.03 -13.16 -48.70
C LEU A 16 -23.70 -11.77 -48.15
N VAL A 17 -24.48 -11.34 -47.16
CA VAL A 17 -24.17 -10.21 -46.28
C VAL A 17 -22.97 -10.57 -45.39
N SER A 18 -21.89 -9.80 -45.49
CA SER A 18 -20.76 -9.91 -44.57
C SER A 18 -21.16 -9.39 -43.18
N ALA A 19 -21.31 -10.30 -42.21
CA ALA A 19 -21.49 -9.93 -40.81
C ALA A 19 -20.16 -9.40 -40.25
N GLY A 20 -20.13 -8.12 -39.86
CA GLY A 20 -19.00 -7.53 -39.16
C GLY A 20 -18.84 -8.16 -37.76
N LEU A 21 -17.66 -8.68 -37.46
CA LEU A 21 -17.28 -9.13 -36.13
C LEU A 21 -17.21 -7.93 -35.18
N PRO A 22 -18.00 -7.88 -34.09
CA PRO A 22 -17.78 -6.88 -33.05
C PRO A 22 -16.43 -7.18 -32.37
N ALA A 23 -15.52 -6.22 -32.43
CA ALA A 23 -14.27 -6.27 -31.67
C ALA A 23 -14.63 -6.30 -30.17
N LEU A 24 -14.48 -7.47 -29.55
CA LEU A 24 -14.55 -7.62 -28.09
C LEU A 24 -13.30 -6.95 -27.51
N TYR A 25 -13.45 -5.70 -27.07
CA TYR A 25 -12.45 -5.09 -26.20
C TYR A 25 -12.57 -5.76 -24.83
N PRO A 26 -11.52 -6.45 -24.34
CA PRO A 26 -11.55 -6.94 -22.98
C PRO A 26 -11.71 -5.74 -22.03
N PRO A 27 -12.55 -5.82 -20.99
CA PRO A 27 -12.61 -4.77 -19.99
C PRO A 27 -11.21 -4.58 -19.42
N SER A 28 -10.76 -3.32 -19.31
CA SER A 28 -9.55 -2.99 -18.59
C SER A 28 -9.71 -3.46 -17.15
N VAL A 29 -9.04 -4.56 -16.81
CA VAL A 29 -8.87 -4.98 -15.41
C VAL A 29 -7.97 -3.93 -14.79
N GLN A 30 -8.55 -2.92 -14.13
CA GLN A 30 -7.80 -2.06 -13.23
C GLN A 30 -7.37 -2.93 -12.04
N ALA A 31 -6.11 -3.36 -12.06
CA ALA A 31 -5.45 -3.86 -10.85
C ALA A 31 -5.70 -2.85 -9.74
N ALA A 32 -6.13 -3.31 -8.56
CA ALA A 32 -6.43 -2.47 -7.42
C ALA A 32 -5.28 -1.47 -7.23
N ALA A 33 -5.56 -0.18 -7.42
CA ALA A 33 -4.54 0.86 -7.55
C ALA A 33 -3.55 0.82 -6.37
N SER A 34 -2.37 0.28 -6.63
CA SER A 34 -1.25 0.29 -5.68
C SER A 34 -0.60 1.67 -5.77
N MET A 35 -0.45 2.34 -4.63
CA MET A 35 0.27 3.61 -4.54
C MET A 35 1.78 3.34 -4.62
N SER A 36 2.53 4.10 -5.41
CA SER A 36 3.99 3.98 -5.44
C SER A 36 4.63 4.59 -4.18
N PRO A 37 5.82 4.13 -3.77
CA PRO A 37 6.65 4.76 -2.74
C PRO A 37 6.78 6.28 -2.88
N GLU A 38 7.04 6.75 -4.09
CA GLU A 38 7.27 8.16 -4.43
C GLU A 38 5.97 8.96 -4.30
N GLN A 39 4.85 8.39 -4.79
CA GLN A 39 3.52 8.99 -4.60
C GLN A 39 3.19 9.12 -3.12
N ALA A 40 3.49 8.10 -2.31
CA ALA A 40 3.27 8.14 -0.85
C ALA A 40 4.14 9.22 -0.19
N ALA A 41 5.39 9.37 -0.62
CA ALA A 41 6.30 10.42 -0.13
C ALA A 41 5.75 11.82 -0.44
N HIS A 42 5.36 12.08 -1.69
CA HIS A 42 4.78 13.36 -2.10
C HIS A 42 3.45 13.66 -1.40
N ALA A 43 2.60 12.65 -1.19
CA ALA A 43 1.34 12.83 -0.48
C ALA A 43 1.53 13.16 1.01
N ALA A 44 2.56 12.59 1.65
CA ALA A 44 2.85 12.82 3.06
C ALA A 44 3.61 14.14 3.34
N PHE A 45 4.36 14.62 2.36
CA PHE A 45 5.18 15.83 2.44
C PHE A 45 5.01 16.70 1.19
N PRO A 46 3.82 17.30 0.98
CA PRO A 46 3.56 18.11 -0.20
C PRO A 46 4.40 19.40 -0.24
N GLU A 47 4.98 19.80 0.89
CA GLU A 47 5.86 20.96 0.98
C GLU A 47 7.33 20.66 0.64
N ALA A 48 7.68 19.39 0.38
CA ALA A 48 9.05 19.00 0.11
C ALA A 48 9.48 19.37 -1.33
N ASP A 49 10.69 19.91 -1.46
CA ASP A 49 11.34 20.16 -2.76
C ASP A 49 12.35 19.07 -3.14
N ARG A 50 12.77 18.24 -2.17
CA ARG A 50 13.74 17.15 -2.37
C ARG A 50 13.38 15.94 -1.50
N PHE A 51 13.58 14.74 -2.08
CA PHE A 51 13.51 13.47 -1.37
C PHE A 51 14.82 12.71 -1.52
N ASP A 52 15.50 12.42 -0.41
CA ASP A 52 16.73 11.65 -0.40
C ASP A 52 16.43 10.19 -0.01
N ALA A 53 16.53 9.28 -0.98
CA ALA A 53 16.21 7.86 -0.80
C ALA A 53 17.42 7.07 -0.27
N ARG A 54 17.20 6.22 0.73
CA ARG A 54 18.22 5.32 1.31
C ARG A 54 17.62 3.95 1.61
N SER A 55 18.45 2.92 1.54
CA SER A 55 18.14 1.58 2.06
C SER A 55 18.95 1.34 3.32
N LEU A 56 18.29 0.91 4.38
CA LEU A 56 18.89 0.64 5.67
C LEU A 56 18.88 -0.87 5.93
N ARG A 57 20.08 -1.45 5.98
CA ARG A 57 20.29 -2.77 6.54
C ARG A 57 20.46 -2.64 8.06
N LEU A 58 19.53 -3.23 8.81
CA LEU A 58 19.56 -3.18 10.26
C LEU A 58 20.68 -4.08 10.80
N SER A 59 21.48 -3.53 11.71
CA SER A 59 22.47 -4.30 12.48
C SER A 59 21.77 -5.20 13.51
N SER A 60 22.49 -6.21 14.02
CA SER A 60 21.98 -7.11 15.05
C SER A 60 21.57 -6.37 16.33
N GLU A 61 22.29 -5.31 16.70
CA GLU A 61 21.95 -4.47 17.85
C GLU A 61 20.63 -3.72 17.64
N GLN A 62 20.45 -3.10 16.46
CA GLN A 62 19.20 -2.45 16.10
C GLN A 62 18.04 -3.45 16.11
N LEU A 63 18.21 -4.61 15.48
CA LEU A 63 17.20 -5.67 15.45
C LEU A 63 16.80 -6.11 16.87
N HIS A 64 17.77 -6.35 17.74
CA HIS A 64 17.50 -6.74 19.13
C HIS A 64 16.71 -5.67 19.90
N GLY A 65 17.08 -4.40 19.74
CA GLY A 65 16.34 -3.29 20.35
C GLY A 65 14.91 -3.15 19.81
N LEU A 66 14.70 -3.47 18.53
CA LEU A 66 13.38 -3.43 17.90
C LEU A 66 12.50 -4.62 18.27
N ASP A 67 13.07 -5.81 18.48
CA ASP A 67 12.34 -7.00 18.90
C ASP A 67 11.76 -6.84 20.32
N ALA A 68 12.43 -6.05 21.17
CA ALA A 68 11.91 -5.66 22.49
C ALA A 68 10.69 -4.72 22.41
N VAL A 69 10.52 -3.99 21.30
CA VAL A 69 9.33 -3.14 21.05
C VAL A 69 8.20 -3.98 20.50
N ALA A 70 8.46 -4.70 19.42
CA ALA A 70 7.54 -5.67 18.85
C ALA A 70 8.30 -6.72 18.03
N PRO A 71 8.06 -8.03 18.27
CA PRO A 71 8.66 -9.09 17.49
C PRO A 71 7.96 -9.18 16.12
N VAL A 72 8.46 -8.40 15.16
CA VAL A 72 7.98 -8.39 13.78
C VAL A 72 9.02 -9.08 12.90
N ARG A 73 8.56 -9.97 12.03
CA ARG A 73 9.44 -10.65 11.08
C ARG A 73 10.00 -9.63 10.08
N GLN A 74 11.30 -9.38 10.15
CA GLN A 74 11.99 -8.49 9.21
C GLN A 74 12.08 -9.14 7.82
N ARG A 75 11.71 -8.38 6.78
CA ARG A 75 11.98 -8.74 5.39
C ARG A 75 13.01 -7.78 4.81
N GLY A 76 14.21 -8.27 4.54
CA GLY A 76 15.24 -7.50 3.83
C GLY A 76 15.59 -6.17 4.50
N GLU A 77 15.88 -5.17 3.68
CA GLU A 77 16.27 -3.81 4.09
C GLU A 77 15.05 -2.90 4.23
N VAL A 78 15.07 -2.01 5.22
CA VAL A 78 14.06 -0.95 5.35
C VAL A 78 14.42 0.18 4.41
N ARG A 79 13.52 0.57 3.52
CA ARG A 79 13.73 1.73 2.65
C ARG A 79 13.23 2.99 3.34
N LEU A 80 13.89 4.12 3.13
CA LEU A 80 13.47 5.40 3.67
C LEU A 80 13.70 6.54 2.68
N PHE A 81 12.85 7.57 2.76
CA PHE A 81 12.95 8.81 2.01
C PHE A 81 12.94 9.96 3.00
N GLU A 82 14.01 10.73 3.05
CA GLU A 82 14.03 11.98 3.82
C GLU A 82 13.47 13.10 2.98
N ALA A 83 12.43 13.77 3.49
CA ALA A 83 11.74 14.84 2.82
C ALA A 83 12.29 16.20 3.29
N TRP A 84 12.78 17.01 2.38
CA TRP A 84 13.42 18.29 2.65
C TRP A 84 12.68 19.46 2.00
N ALA A 85 12.67 20.60 2.66
CA ALA A 85 12.38 21.91 2.08
C ALA A 85 13.61 22.80 2.27
N GLY A 86 14.39 22.99 1.20
CA GLY A 86 15.71 23.57 1.27
C GLY A 86 16.64 22.78 2.19
N SER A 87 17.06 23.39 3.30
CA SER A 87 17.90 22.75 4.33
C SER A 87 17.10 22.21 5.52
N ARG A 88 15.78 22.41 5.56
CA ARG A 88 14.93 21.95 6.65
C ARG A 88 14.42 20.55 6.38
N LEU A 89 14.74 19.61 7.28
CA LEU A 89 14.11 18.29 7.28
C LEU A 89 12.63 18.43 7.70
N LEU A 90 11.73 17.98 6.84
CA LEU A 90 10.28 17.94 7.13
C LEU A 90 9.89 16.64 7.83
N GLY A 91 10.57 15.55 7.50
CA GLY A 91 10.35 14.23 8.08
C GLY A 91 10.95 13.11 7.23
N THR A 92 10.54 11.88 7.54
CA THR A 92 11.04 10.67 6.88
C THR A 92 9.86 9.76 6.57
N LEU A 93 9.78 9.28 5.33
CA LEU A 93 8.91 8.16 4.95
C LEU A 93 9.71 6.87 5.07
N TYR A 94 9.19 5.90 5.80
CA TYR A 94 9.73 4.54 5.85
C TYR A 94 8.87 3.60 5.03
N ILE A 95 9.48 2.60 4.41
CA ILE A 95 8.79 1.49 3.74
C ILE A 95 9.34 0.20 4.29
N ASP A 96 8.43 -0.64 4.76
CA ASP A 96 8.72 -1.92 5.36
C ASP A 96 7.60 -2.91 5.02
N ASP A 97 7.82 -4.17 5.40
CA ASP A 97 6.85 -5.25 5.19
C ASP A 97 6.47 -5.87 6.54
N VAL A 98 5.18 -6.20 6.69
CA VAL A 98 4.72 -7.10 7.73
C VAL A 98 4.04 -8.31 7.11
N ILE A 99 4.12 -9.45 7.78
CA ILE A 99 3.30 -10.60 7.39
C ILE A 99 1.84 -10.30 7.76
N GLY A 100 0.91 -10.53 6.86
CA GLY A 100 -0.52 -10.53 7.19
C GLY A 100 -0.87 -11.78 7.97
N LYS A 101 -1.55 -12.71 7.30
CA LYS A 101 -1.78 -14.07 7.78
C LYS A 101 -0.75 -15.04 7.19
N VAL A 102 -0.46 -14.93 5.89
CA VAL A 102 0.40 -15.85 5.12
C VAL A 102 1.28 -15.14 4.07
N GLU A 103 0.90 -13.95 3.63
CA GLU A 103 1.54 -13.13 2.60
C GLU A 103 2.01 -11.78 3.15
N TRP A 104 2.91 -11.13 2.40
CA TRP A 104 3.50 -9.85 2.79
C TRP A 104 2.58 -8.66 2.47
N VAL A 105 2.48 -7.77 3.44
CA VAL A 105 1.85 -6.45 3.32
C VAL A 105 2.95 -5.40 3.35
N THR A 106 3.13 -4.71 2.23
CA THR A 106 4.08 -3.61 2.09
C THR A 106 3.38 -2.30 2.44
N TYR A 107 3.94 -1.55 3.39
CA TYR A 107 3.33 -0.32 3.91
C TYR A 107 4.35 0.81 4.00
N ALA A 108 3.86 2.04 3.96
CA ALA A 108 4.65 3.24 4.14
C ALA A 108 4.20 4.00 5.39
N LEU A 109 5.16 4.38 6.24
CA LEU A 109 4.92 5.18 7.43
C LEU A 109 5.65 6.51 7.29
N ALA A 110 4.91 7.61 7.23
CA ALA A 110 5.49 8.95 7.26
C ALA A 110 5.57 9.45 8.70
N LEU A 111 6.77 9.81 9.13
CA LEU A 111 7.02 10.48 10.41
C LEU A 111 7.46 11.91 10.16
N GLY A 112 6.88 12.87 10.89
CA GLY A 112 7.37 14.24 10.91
C GLY A 112 8.75 14.33 11.55
N ALA A 113 9.46 15.44 11.34
CA ALA A 113 10.76 15.70 11.97
C ALA A 113 10.71 15.68 13.51
N ASP A 114 9.53 15.83 14.11
CA ASP A 114 9.31 15.70 15.55
C ASP A 114 9.12 14.25 16.01
N GLY A 115 9.01 13.29 15.08
CA GLY A 115 8.74 11.88 15.34
C GLY A 115 7.25 11.52 15.43
N SER A 116 6.34 12.46 15.15
CA SER A 116 4.90 12.17 15.09
C SER A 116 4.51 11.50 13.78
N VAL A 117 3.56 10.55 13.83
CA VAL A 117 3.03 9.90 12.62
C VAL A 117 2.21 10.90 11.81
N ARG A 118 2.60 11.17 10.57
CA ARG A 118 1.80 11.95 9.61
C ARG A 118 0.77 11.08 8.91
N SER A 119 1.21 9.95 8.36
CA SER A 119 0.35 9.04 7.62
C SER A 119 0.88 7.60 7.65
N LEU A 120 -0.05 6.66 7.48
CA LEU A 120 0.21 5.26 7.20
C LEU A 120 -0.48 4.95 5.88
N GLU A 121 0.24 4.44 4.89
CA GLU A 121 -0.30 3.99 3.60
C GLU A 121 0.02 2.51 3.36
N ILE A 122 -0.90 1.80 2.71
CA ILE A 122 -0.68 0.40 2.32
C ILE A 122 -0.36 0.39 0.83
N LEU A 123 0.89 0.07 0.48
CA LEU A 123 1.39 0.13 -0.89
C LEU A 123 1.02 -1.14 -1.65
N GLU A 124 1.21 -2.30 -1.01
CA GLU A 124 0.94 -3.59 -1.62
C GLU A 124 0.33 -4.55 -0.60
N TYR A 125 -0.71 -5.26 -1.02
CA TYR A 125 -1.45 -6.18 -0.17
C TYR A 125 -1.73 -7.43 -0.98
N ARG A 126 -1.03 -8.52 -0.66
CA ARG A 126 -1.04 -9.77 -1.43
C ARG A 126 -1.93 -10.86 -0.82
N GLU A 127 -2.59 -10.54 0.29
CA GLU A 127 -3.47 -11.45 1.01
C GLU A 127 -4.87 -11.49 0.37
N THR A 128 -5.57 -12.61 0.59
CA THR A 128 -6.96 -12.79 0.13
C THR A 128 -7.99 -12.17 1.08
N HIS A 129 -7.62 -11.90 2.34
CA HIS A 129 -8.50 -11.38 3.38
C HIS A 129 -7.80 -10.25 4.16
N GLY A 130 -8.59 -9.38 4.80
CA GLY A 130 -8.08 -8.30 5.65
C GLY A 130 -7.70 -7.02 4.90
N PHE A 131 -8.11 -6.89 3.64
CA PHE A 131 -7.87 -5.72 2.78
C PHE A 131 -8.41 -4.42 3.39
N GLU A 132 -9.33 -4.52 4.34
CA GLU A 132 -9.97 -3.42 5.04
C GLU A 132 -8.97 -2.52 5.79
N VAL A 133 -7.75 -2.98 6.08
CA VAL A 133 -6.66 -2.13 6.60
C VAL A 133 -6.27 -0.99 5.65
N ARG A 134 -6.65 -1.06 4.38
CA ARG A 134 -6.49 0.04 3.40
C ARG A 134 -7.45 1.19 3.64
N THR A 135 -8.53 0.97 4.38
CA THR A 135 -9.55 2.00 4.61
C THR A 135 -8.94 3.23 5.30
N PRO A 136 -9.20 4.45 4.79
CA PRO A 136 -8.65 5.66 5.38
C PRO A 136 -9.04 5.86 6.86
N SER A 137 -10.24 5.41 7.25
CA SER A 137 -10.72 5.50 8.64
C SER A 137 -9.85 4.72 9.61
N TRP A 138 -9.45 3.50 9.24
CA TRP A 138 -8.58 2.68 10.10
C TRP A 138 -7.16 3.25 10.16
N ARG A 139 -6.59 3.66 9.02
CA ARG A 139 -5.22 4.21 8.93
C ARG A 139 -5.06 5.53 9.69
N ARG A 140 -6.10 6.39 9.70
CA ARG A 140 -6.07 7.65 10.45
C ARG A 140 -5.96 7.48 11.96
N GLN A 141 -6.20 6.29 12.50
CA GLN A 141 -6.01 6.03 13.93
C GLN A 141 -4.55 6.19 14.37
N PHE A 142 -3.58 6.15 13.45
CA PHE A 142 -2.16 6.34 13.75
C PHE A 142 -1.71 7.80 13.70
N SER A 143 -2.45 8.69 13.03
CA SER A 143 -2.05 10.09 12.86
C SER A 143 -1.84 10.79 14.21
N GLY A 144 -0.73 11.52 14.32
CA GLY A 144 -0.31 12.25 15.53
C GLY A 144 0.30 11.38 16.62
N ARG A 145 0.31 10.04 16.49
CA ARG A 145 0.95 9.18 17.50
C ARG A 145 2.46 9.37 17.53
N ARG A 146 3.03 9.18 18.71
CA ARG A 146 4.45 9.40 19.00
C ARG A 146 5.00 8.25 19.84
N VAL A 147 6.30 8.00 19.74
CA VAL A 147 6.95 6.88 20.44
C VAL A 147 6.95 7.06 21.96
N ASP A 148 6.92 8.31 22.42
CA ASP A 148 6.88 8.72 23.83
C ASP A 148 5.51 8.48 24.49
N THR A 149 4.48 8.24 23.68
CA THR A 149 3.11 7.96 24.12
C THR A 149 2.70 6.60 23.56
N PRO A 150 3.08 5.49 24.25
CA PRO A 150 2.81 4.15 23.77
C PRO A 150 1.30 3.92 23.57
N PHE A 151 0.97 3.15 22.55
CA PHE A 151 -0.39 2.78 22.21
C PHE A 151 -0.47 1.29 21.92
N ARG A 152 -1.64 0.67 22.10
CA ARG A 152 -1.82 -0.78 21.98
C ARG A 152 -2.90 -1.14 20.96
N PHE A 153 -2.66 -2.24 20.25
CA PHE A 153 -3.68 -2.87 19.41
C PHE A 153 -4.84 -3.39 20.28
N GLY A 154 -6.07 -3.22 19.83
CA GLY A 154 -7.29 -3.64 20.53
C GLY A 154 -7.80 -2.61 21.55
N GLU A 155 -6.90 -1.83 22.15
CA GLU A 155 -7.25 -0.73 23.07
C GLU A 155 -7.34 0.60 22.29
N ASP A 156 -6.18 1.11 21.85
CA ASP A 156 -6.03 2.42 21.21
C ASP A 156 -6.18 2.37 19.68
N ILE A 157 -5.76 1.26 19.07
CA ILE A 157 -5.95 0.98 17.64
C ILE A 157 -7.04 -0.08 17.51
N LYS A 158 -8.18 0.32 16.96
CA LYS A 158 -9.33 -0.57 16.79
C LYS A 158 -9.05 -1.64 15.75
N ASN A 159 -9.58 -2.82 16.02
CA ASN A 159 -9.57 -3.93 15.08
C ASN A 159 -10.60 -3.74 13.97
N ILE A 160 -10.42 -4.44 12.85
CA ILE A 160 -11.44 -4.68 11.85
C ILE A 160 -11.76 -6.18 11.83
N SER A 161 -13.05 -6.52 11.92
CA SER A 161 -13.51 -7.91 11.83
C SER A 161 -13.01 -8.57 10.53
N GLY A 162 -12.41 -9.76 10.66
CA GLY A 162 -11.82 -10.48 9.52
C GLY A 162 -10.40 -10.04 9.12
N ALA A 163 -9.88 -8.96 9.71
CA ALA A 163 -8.54 -8.42 9.45
C ALA A 163 -7.64 -8.39 10.69
N THR A 164 -7.97 -9.16 11.74
CA THR A 164 -7.32 -9.09 13.06
C THR A 164 -5.81 -9.21 13.01
N LEU A 165 -5.29 -10.21 12.29
CA LEU A 165 -3.84 -10.42 12.17
C LEU A 165 -3.16 -9.26 11.44
N SER A 166 -3.73 -8.81 10.31
CA SER A 166 -3.20 -7.66 9.56
C SER A 166 -3.20 -6.39 10.42
N CYS A 167 -4.26 -6.12 11.17
CA CYS A 167 -4.33 -4.97 12.07
C CYS A 167 -3.27 -5.04 13.17
N ALA A 168 -3.12 -6.20 13.81
CA ALA A 168 -2.14 -6.41 14.88
C ALA A 168 -0.70 -6.24 14.35
N HIS A 169 -0.37 -6.90 13.25
CA HIS A 169 0.99 -6.86 12.68
C HIS A 169 1.35 -5.50 12.11
N LEU A 170 0.43 -4.80 11.43
CA LEU A 170 0.66 -3.42 11.01
C LEU A 170 0.85 -2.49 12.21
N THR A 171 0.07 -2.65 13.28
CA THR A 171 0.26 -1.87 14.52
C THR A 171 1.67 -2.07 15.09
N ALA A 172 2.10 -3.33 15.18
CA ALA A 172 3.45 -3.70 15.61
C ALA A 172 4.55 -3.11 14.69
N GLY A 173 4.35 -3.19 13.37
CA GLY A 173 5.25 -2.60 12.38
C GLY A 173 5.39 -1.08 12.53
N VAL A 174 4.28 -0.37 12.74
CA VAL A 174 4.30 1.08 13.00
C VAL A 174 5.10 1.41 14.26
N GLN A 175 4.84 0.71 15.38
CA GLN A 175 5.60 0.91 16.62
C GLN A 175 7.10 0.66 16.42
N ARG A 176 7.44 -0.40 15.67
CA ARG A 176 8.82 -0.76 15.34
C ARG A 176 9.52 0.34 14.53
N LEU A 177 8.87 0.88 13.50
CA LEU A 177 9.46 1.96 12.69
C LEU A 177 9.60 3.27 13.47
N MET A 178 8.68 3.58 14.38
CA MET A 178 8.81 4.74 15.29
C MET A 178 9.99 4.59 16.25
N ALA A 179 10.22 3.39 16.78
CA ALA A 179 11.39 3.10 17.60
C ALA A 179 12.69 3.19 16.79
N LEU A 180 12.70 2.65 15.57
CA LEU A 180 13.85 2.74 14.64
C LEU A 180 14.21 4.20 14.35
N HIS A 181 13.21 5.04 14.05
CA HIS A 181 13.42 6.47 13.81
C HIS A 181 14.12 7.14 15.00
N THR A 182 13.71 6.80 16.22
CA THR A 182 14.32 7.31 17.45
C THR A 182 15.76 6.82 17.64
N GLN A 183 16.05 5.55 17.31
CA GLN A 183 17.41 5.02 17.35
C GLN A 183 18.33 5.75 16.35
N LEU A 184 17.86 5.96 15.12
CA LEU A 184 18.63 6.66 14.06
C LEU A 184 18.90 8.12 14.41
N ALA A 185 17.93 8.83 14.97
CA ALA A 185 18.10 10.22 15.42
C ALA A 185 19.17 10.35 16.53
N LYS A 186 19.23 9.39 17.47
CA LYS A 186 20.25 9.37 18.53
C LYS A 186 21.66 9.13 17.98
N THR A 187 21.81 8.31 16.95
CA THR A 187 23.09 8.04 16.31
C THR A 187 23.60 9.25 15.53
N SER A 188 22.72 9.97 14.82
CA SER A 188 23.12 11.17 14.08
C SER A 188 23.47 12.37 14.96
N ALA A 189 23.08 12.36 16.23
CA ALA A 189 23.37 13.41 17.19
C ALA A 189 24.68 13.20 17.98
N ARG A 190 25.39 12.08 17.75
CA ARG A 190 26.71 11.80 18.31
C ARG A 190 27.78 12.08 17.26
#